data_AF-A0A101HUJ7-F1
#
_entry.id   AF-A0A101HUJ7-F1
#
_cell.length_a   1.000
_cell.length_b   1.000
_cell.length_c   1.000
_cell.angle_alpha   90.00
_cell.angle_beta   90.00
_cell.angle_gamma   90.00
#
_symmetry.space_group_name_H-M   'P 1'
#
loop_
_entity.id
_entity.type
_entity.pdbx_description
1 polymer ?
#
loop_
_entity_poly.entity_id
_entity_poly.type
_entity_poly.pdbx_seq_one_letter_code
_entity_poly.pdbx_strand_id
1 'polypeptide(L)' 'MLRYLTAGESHGPALTVIVEGMPSGLLLTEAYINRQLARRQKGYGRGGRMKIESDSVRFL' A
#
# COMPACT_ATOMS: atom_id res chain seq x y z
N MET A 1 -2.62 -10.33 18.92
CA MET A 1 -1.31 -10.12 18.26
C MET A 1 -1.57 -9.67 16.83
N LEU A 2 -0.91 -8.61 16.37
CA LEU A 2 -1.08 -8.10 15.01
C LEU A 2 -0.32 -9.00 14.02
N ARG A 3 -0.97 -9.38 12.91
CA ARG A 3 -0.38 -10.20 11.85
C ARG A 3 -0.70 -9.61 10.48
N TYR A 4 0.17 -9.82 9.50
CA TYR A 4 -0.12 -9.47 8.12
C TYR A 4 0.43 -10.51 7.15
N LEU A 5 -0.29 -10.74 6.06
CA LEU A 5 0.07 -11.63 4.97
C LEU A 5 0.01 -10.87 3.65
N THR A 6 1.00 -11.07 2.78
CA THR A 6 1.11 -10.41 1.47
C THR A 6 1.00 -11.45 0.37
N ALA A 7 0.36 -11.09 -0.74
CA ALA A 7 0.30 -11.90 -1.95
C ALA A 7 0.36 -11.02 -3.21
N GLY A 8 0.71 -11.63 -4.35
CA GLY A 8 0.78 -10.96 -5.65
C GLY A 8 2.19 -10.90 -6.21
N GLU A 9 2.27 -10.63 -7.51
CA GLU A 9 3.51 -10.58 -8.28
C GLU A 9 3.77 -9.16 -8.80
N SER A 10 5.03 -8.79 -8.99
CA SER A 10 5.39 -7.44 -9.46
C SER A 10 4.85 -7.09 -10.85
N HIS A 11 4.56 -8.10 -11.68
CA HIS A 11 3.91 -7.96 -12.99
C HIS A 11 2.54 -8.63 -13.03
N GLY A 12 2.01 -9.02 -11.86
CA GLY A 12 0.67 -9.57 -11.72
C GLY A 12 -0.39 -8.48 -11.74
N PRO A 13 -1.69 -8.86 -11.71
CA PRO A 13 -2.78 -7.90 -11.82
C PRO A 13 -2.92 -6.99 -10.59
N ALA A 14 -2.48 -7.44 -9.41
CA ALA A 14 -2.54 -6.69 -8.17
C ALA A 14 -1.58 -7.26 -7.11
N LEU A 15 -1.31 -6.43 -6.09
CA LEU A 15 -0.72 -6.84 -4.82
C LEU A 15 -1.81 -6.76 -3.74
N THR A 16 -1.89 -7.77 -2.88
CA THR A 16 -2.90 -7.88 -1.83
C THR A 16 -2.24 -8.05 -0.47
N VAL A 17 -2.86 -7.47 0.56
CA VAL A 17 -2.47 -7.62 1.96
C VAL A 17 -3.69 -7.97 2.79
N ILE A 18 -3.55 -8.96 3.68
CA ILE A 18 -4.50 -9.28 4.74
C ILE A 18 -3.87 -8.83 6.05
N VAL A 19 -4.57 -8.03 6.86
CA VAL A 19 -4.11 -7.60 8.20
C VAL A 19 -5.09 -8.13 9.24
N GLU A 20 -4.59 -8.91 10.19
CA GLU A 20 -5.38 -9.55 11.23
C GLU A 20 -5.01 -9.01 12.61
N GLY A 21 -5.99 -8.99 13.52
CA GLY A 21 -5.78 -8.57 14.90
C GLY A 21 -5.74 -7.04 15.10
N MET A 22 -6.29 -6.28 14.15
CA MET A 22 -6.49 -4.84 14.33
C MET A 22 -7.65 -4.56 15.29
N PRO A 23 -7.51 -3.55 16.18
CA PRO A 23 -8.61 -3.13 17.04
C PRO A 23 -9.74 -2.51 16.20
N SER A 24 -10.97 -2.74 16.63
CA SER A 24 -12.15 -2.09 16.05
C SER A 24 -12.16 -0.59 16.35
N GLY A 25 -12.89 0.18 15.54
CA GLY A 25 -13.03 1.63 15.71
C GLY A 25 -11.83 2.46 15.25
N LEU A 26 -10.75 1.83 14.76
CA LEU A 26 -9.66 2.55 14.11
C LEU A 26 -10.15 3.14 12.79
N LEU A 27 -10.05 4.46 12.67
CA LEU A 27 -10.33 5.15 11.41
C LEU A 27 -9.22 4.87 10.40
N LEU A 28 -9.55 4.14 9.34
CA LEU A 28 -8.66 3.86 8.25
C LEU A 28 -9.37 4.17 6.93
N THR A 29 -8.71 4.94 6.06
CA THR A 29 -9.27 5.37 4.78
C THR A 29 -8.27 5.07 3.65
N GLU A 30 -8.78 4.87 2.44
CA GLU A 30 -7.93 4.66 1.26
C GLU A 30 -7.02 5.86 1.03
N ALA A 31 -7.53 7.08 1.23
CA ALA A 31 -6.75 8.31 1.13
C ALA A 31 -5.53 8.33 2.06
N TYR A 32 -5.67 7.80 3.29
CA TYR A 32 -4.54 7.70 4.20
C TYR A 32 -3.44 6.80 3.65
N ILE A 33 -3.81 5.63 3.13
CA ILE A 33 -2.85 4.66 2.56
C ILE A 33 -2.26 5.15 1.25
N ASN A 34 -3.07 5.71 0.34
CA ASN A 34 -2.62 6.27 -0.94
C ASN A 34 -1.60 7.41 -0.72
N ARG A 35 -1.77 8.21 0.33
CA ARG A 35 -0.75 9.20 0.74
C ARG A 35 0.58 8.53 1.12
N GLN A 36 0.55 7.38 1.81
CA GLN A 36 1.77 6.63 2.14
C GLN A 36 2.41 5.99 0.90
N LEU A 37 1.60 5.49 -0.04
CA LEU A 37 2.10 4.98 -1.33
C LEU A 37 2.85 6.08 -2.11
N ALA A 38 2.25 7.27 -2.22
CA ALA A 38 2.87 8.42 -2.89
C ALA A 38 4.18 8.87 -2.22
N ARG A 39 4.34 8.68 -0.90
CA ARG A 39 5.61 8.98 -0.21
C ARG A 39 6.76 8.07 -0.65
N ARG A 40 6.49 6.84 -1.11
CA ARG A 40 7.52 5.90 -1.59
C ARG A 40 8.28 6.42 -2.80
N GLN A 41 7.64 7.30 -3.57
CA GLN A 41 8.18 7.90 -4.78
C GLN A 41 9.12 9.09 -4.48
N LYS A 42 9.17 9.54 -3.22
CA LYS A 42 9.98 10.69 -2.78
C LYS A 42 11.32 10.23 -2.18
N GLY A 43 12.37 11.04 -2.35
CA GLY A 43 13.70 10.82 -1.76
C GLY A 43 14.83 10.82 -2.79
N TYR A 44 16.03 11.19 -2.33
CA TYR A 44 17.24 11.18 -3.16
C TYR A 44 17.55 9.77 -3.66
N GLY A 45 17.94 9.63 -4.93
CA GLY A 45 18.20 8.32 -5.56
C GLY A 45 16.96 7.56 -6.05
N ARG A 46 15.75 8.10 -5.90
CA ARG A 46 14.54 7.51 -6.51
C ARG A 46 14.51 7.81 -8.02
N GLY A 47 14.60 6.75 -8.83
CA GLY A 47 14.62 6.84 -10.30
C GLY A 47 13.29 7.23 -10.93
N GLY A 48 13.32 7.56 -12.23
CA GLY A 48 12.13 8.00 -12.99
C GLY A 48 10.97 7.00 -12.98
N ARG A 49 11.26 5.69 -12.86
CA ARG A 49 10.25 4.63 -12.81
C ARG A 49 9.27 4.77 -11.64
N MET A 50 9.73 5.26 -10.49
CA MET A 50 8.85 5.44 -9.32
C MET A 50 7.99 6.71 -9.43
N LYS A 51 8.38 7.70 -10.26
CA LYS A 51 7.62 8.93 -10.46
C LYS A 51 6.33 8.72 -11.27
N ILE A 52 6.25 7.61 -12.00
CA ILE A 52 5.10 7.25 -12.83
C ILE A 52 4.20 6.19 -12.18
N GLU A 53 4.55 5.72 -10.97
CA GLU A 53 3.67 4.82 -10.23
C GLU A 53 2.40 5.57 -9.83
N SER A 54 1.24 5.04 -10.22
CA SER A 54 -0.08 5.62 -9.93
C SER A 54 -0.97 4.64 -9.16
N ASP A 55 -0.37 3.66 -8.50
CA ASP A 55 -1.09 2.62 -7.78
C ASP A 55 -1.94 3.19 -6.64
N SER A 56 -3.15 2.66 -6.51
CA SER A 56 -4.09 2.98 -5.44
C SER A 56 -4.49 1.73 -4.67
N VAL A 57 -4.68 1.87 -3.36
CA VAL A 57 -5.27 0.81 -2.54
C VAL A 57 -6.79 0.77 -2.73
N ARG A 58 -7.37 -0.40 -2.54
CA ARG A 58 -8.81 -0.64 -2.40
C ARG A 58 -9.05 -1.52 -1.19
N PHE A 59 -10.03 -1.19 -0.34
CA PHE A 59 -10.50 -2.13 0.70
C PHE A 59 -11.48 -3.15 0.10
N LEU A 60 -11.34 -4.41 0.52
CA LEU A 60 -12.17 -5.55 0.11
C LEU A 60 -13.20 -5.89 1.18
#